data_AF-A0AAP5M695-F1
#
_entry.id   AF-A0AAP5M695-F1
#
_cell.length_a   1.000
_cell.length_b   1.000
_cell.length_c   1.000
_cell.angle_alpha   90.00
_cell.angle_beta   90.00
_cell.angle_gamma   90.00
#
_symmetry.space_group_name_H-M   'P 1'
#
loop_
_entity.id
_entity.type
_entity.pdbx_description
1 polymer ?
#
loop_
_entity_poly.entity_id
_entity_poly.type
_entity_poly.pdbx_seq_one_letter_code
_entity_poly.pdbx_strand_id
1 'polypeptide(L)'
;MQLIAEPKSTYGLVVGIEKYHETSWNVPGGGQAWDALRFAQWLCQSGVPMDNIRLCLSLLAENHHLVDQCKLTVESATGQNLYNIVTNFLSRKSGDLLYIFWAGHGLISSERERRLICADATKQSWLNLDLNSLLLLLGSDSFGIRNHICIIDACANYFLETQGRPTNLGGTTFPNGRPRIDSQQFVLLATREGETAKVKSTEKTGYFSQVVREALAQEKGSFPPNMLAVTEQVKQRFQTLDKKQLPTYFYYRSGDGHQEKHRYNPFDIPHNIKQSNAIKFVGRDDQLEELHQLLQENDVVVITDETGQGGVGKTELAIQYSWQHLEDYSGGCCWLNSQGIELGTQLVEFGVVNFPDFNPPQELTLTGKVSYCWRNWQTGKVLLVFDDVKDWKQIKDYLPAKGSQFKVLITTRQNTGLTYTSLPLGGLSPDAALELLTKLLGNEYVQRETETAQKICELMDYIPIGLYQVAAYSRKKRKGLC
;
A
#
# COMPACT_ATOMS: atom_id res chain seq x y z
N MET A 1 9.12 -10.82 22.70
CA MET A 1 9.65 -12.19 22.81
C MET A 1 10.46 -12.46 21.55
N GLN A 2 11.73 -12.87 21.68
CA GLN A 2 12.59 -13.10 20.51
C GLN A 2 12.25 -14.46 19.89
N LEU A 3 12.18 -14.52 18.55
CA LEU A 3 11.98 -15.77 17.84
C LEU A 3 13.22 -16.65 18.04
N ILE A 4 13.03 -17.92 18.40
CA ILE A 4 14.11 -18.89 18.55
C ILE A 4 13.85 -20.00 17.54
N ALA A 5 14.86 -20.33 16.73
CA ALA A 5 14.79 -21.41 15.77
C ALA A 5 16.15 -22.12 15.69
N GLU A 6 16.16 -23.40 15.37
CA GLU A 6 17.41 -24.10 15.07
C GLU A 6 17.77 -23.93 13.58
N PRO A 7 19.04 -23.60 13.24
CA PRO A 7 19.47 -23.53 11.85
C PRO A 7 19.19 -24.81 11.05
N LYS A 8 19.31 -25.98 11.69
CA LYS A 8 19.03 -27.29 11.07
C LYS A 8 17.55 -27.51 10.73
N SER A 9 16.65 -26.85 11.47
CA SER A 9 15.20 -26.86 11.29
C SER A 9 14.70 -25.66 10.45
N THR A 10 15.63 -24.91 9.86
CA THR A 10 15.32 -23.70 9.09
C THR A 10 15.39 -23.97 7.59
N TYR A 11 14.48 -23.34 6.85
CA TYR A 11 14.38 -23.39 5.40
C TYR A 11 14.55 -21.99 4.79
N GLY A 12 14.96 -21.94 3.52
CA GLY A 12 15.12 -20.69 2.78
C GLY A 12 14.54 -20.76 1.38
N LEU A 13 13.71 -19.79 1.01
CA LEU A 13 13.41 -19.46 -0.39
C LEU A 13 14.09 -18.13 -0.72
N VAL A 14 15.10 -18.17 -1.57
CA VAL A 14 15.94 -17.02 -1.87
C VAL A 14 15.87 -16.73 -3.36
N VAL A 15 15.33 -15.57 -3.72
CA VAL A 15 15.00 -15.21 -5.11
C VAL A 15 15.75 -13.95 -5.53
N GLY A 16 16.45 -14.01 -6.67
CA GLY A 16 17.18 -12.88 -7.24
C GLY A 16 17.00 -12.80 -8.75
N ILE A 17 16.35 -11.74 -9.23
CA ILE A 17 15.95 -11.61 -10.64
C ILE A 17 16.56 -10.35 -11.25
N GLU A 18 17.46 -10.55 -12.22
CA GLU A 18 18.09 -9.46 -13.00
C GLU A 18 17.67 -9.51 -14.46
N LYS A 19 17.41 -10.71 -14.98
CA LYS A 19 16.96 -10.97 -16.35
C LYS A 19 15.48 -11.35 -16.37
N TYR A 20 14.71 -10.66 -17.19
CA TYR A 20 13.31 -10.90 -17.46
C TYR A 20 13.10 -11.32 -18.93
N HIS A 21 12.04 -12.07 -19.21
CA HIS A 21 11.62 -12.36 -20.60
C HIS A 21 11.27 -11.06 -21.34
N GLU A 22 10.60 -10.12 -20.66
CA GLU A 22 10.56 -8.73 -21.13
C GLU A 22 11.92 -8.07 -20.91
N THR A 23 12.72 -8.01 -21.97
CA THR A 23 14.10 -7.51 -21.90
C THR A 23 14.20 -6.04 -21.45
N SER A 24 13.14 -5.24 -21.65
CA SER A 24 13.09 -3.86 -21.15
C SER A 24 12.98 -3.76 -19.62
N TRP A 25 12.71 -4.86 -18.93
CA TRP A 25 12.69 -4.94 -17.46
C TRP A 25 14.00 -5.49 -16.88
N ASN A 26 14.96 -5.87 -17.72
CA ASN A 26 16.28 -6.27 -17.23
C ASN A 26 16.88 -5.15 -16.38
N VAL A 27 17.67 -5.54 -15.38
CA VAL A 27 18.37 -4.60 -14.49
C VAL A 27 19.85 -4.55 -14.87
N PRO A 28 20.24 -3.76 -15.91
CA PRO A 28 21.64 -3.65 -16.32
C PRO A 28 22.49 -3.09 -15.19
N GLY A 29 23.68 -3.66 -14.99
CA GLY A 29 24.52 -3.42 -13.81
C GLY A 29 24.30 -4.44 -12.69
N GLY A 30 23.16 -5.16 -12.68
CA GLY A 30 22.85 -6.24 -11.75
C GLY A 30 22.72 -5.82 -10.29
N GLY A 31 22.58 -6.82 -9.42
CA GLY A 31 22.63 -6.69 -7.98
C GLY A 31 21.66 -7.61 -7.25
N GLN A 32 20.50 -7.86 -7.83
CA GLN A 32 19.49 -8.73 -7.24
C GLN A 32 19.97 -10.17 -7.09
N ALA A 33 20.65 -10.70 -8.10
CA ALA A 33 21.17 -12.07 -8.02
C ALA A 33 22.38 -12.15 -7.07
N TRP A 34 23.19 -11.09 -7.01
CA TRP A 34 24.26 -10.96 -6.02
C TRP A 34 23.74 -10.91 -4.59
N ASP A 35 22.68 -10.14 -4.35
CA ASP A 35 22.07 -10.01 -3.04
C ASP A 35 21.44 -11.33 -2.58
N ALA A 36 20.70 -11.99 -3.49
CA ALA A 36 20.18 -13.33 -3.26
C ALA A 36 21.30 -14.34 -2.94
N LEU A 37 22.39 -14.35 -3.72
CA LEU A 37 23.53 -15.23 -3.47
C LEU A 37 24.18 -14.97 -2.11
N ARG A 38 24.46 -13.71 -1.77
CA ARG A 38 25.05 -13.31 -0.48
C ARG A 38 24.14 -13.65 0.68
N PHE A 39 22.83 -13.51 0.52
CA PHE A 39 21.85 -13.89 1.53
C PHE A 39 21.82 -15.41 1.74
N ALA A 40 21.83 -16.19 0.65
CA ALA A 40 21.90 -17.65 0.73
C ALA A 40 23.22 -18.13 1.37
N GLN A 41 24.34 -17.48 1.04
CA GLN A 41 25.63 -17.75 1.70
C GLN A 41 25.59 -17.44 3.19
N TRP A 42 24.95 -16.34 3.60
CA TRP A 42 24.76 -15.99 4.99
C TRP A 42 23.91 -17.03 5.74
N LEU A 43 22.85 -17.58 5.13
CA LEU A 43 22.08 -18.70 5.70
C LEU A 43 22.97 -19.94 5.92
N CYS A 44 23.77 -20.31 4.92
CA CYS A 44 24.72 -21.42 5.03
C CYS A 44 25.74 -21.19 6.15
N GLN A 45 26.31 -19.99 6.25
CA GLN A 45 27.26 -19.61 7.31
C GLN A 45 26.62 -19.61 8.70
N SER A 46 25.31 -19.35 8.77
CA SER A 46 24.51 -19.44 9.99
C SER A 46 24.14 -20.88 10.37
N GLY A 47 24.55 -21.87 9.58
CA GLY A 47 24.36 -23.30 9.85
C GLY A 47 23.08 -23.91 9.25
N VAL A 48 22.37 -23.18 8.38
CA VAL A 48 21.22 -23.72 7.64
C VAL A 48 21.71 -24.74 6.60
N PRO A 49 21.17 -25.97 6.57
CA PRO A 49 21.57 -26.97 5.59
C PRO A 49 21.36 -26.51 4.15
N MET A 50 22.32 -26.80 3.27
CA MET A 50 22.23 -26.43 1.85
C MET A 50 20.97 -27.00 1.17
N ASP A 51 20.60 -28.23 1.50
CA ASP A 51 19.40 -28.90 0.96
C ASP A 51 18.07 -28.25 1.42
N ASN A 52 18.11 -27.41 2.46
CA ASN A 52 16.95 -26.66 2.93
C ASN A 52 16.81 -25.28 2.25
N ILE A 53 17.79 -24.88 1.43
CA ILE A 53 17.82 -23.57 0.77
C ILE A 53 17.51 -23.75 -0.72
N ARG A 54 16.42 -23.13 -1.18
CA ARG A 54 16.04 -23.05 -2.59
C ARG A 54 16.49 -21.70 -3.13
N LEU A 55 17.57 -21.70 -3.90
CA LEU A 55 18.13 -20.49 -4.52
C LEU A 55 17.63 -20.37 -5.96
N CYS A 56 16.73 -19.42 -6.20
CA CYS A 56 16.12 -19.18 -7.51
C CYS A 56 16.69 -17.90 -8.12
N LEU A 57 17.42 -18.03 -9.23
CA LEU A 57 18.05 -16.89 -9.90
C LEU A 57 17.56 -16.74 -11.34
N SER A 58 17.60 -15.50 -11.84
CA SER A 58 17.55 -15.20 -13.27
C SER A 58 18.62 -14.17 -13.61
N LEU A 59 19.69 -14.64 -14.25
CA LEU A 59 20.96 -13.93 -14.38
C LEU A 59 21.10 -13.24 -15.74
N LEU A 60 21.70 -12.05 -15.74
CA LEU A 60 22.28 -11.49 -16.96
C LEU A 60 23.53 -12.27 -17.37
N ALA A 61 23.87 -12.27 -18.66
CA ALA A 61 24.99 -13.04 -19.23
C ALA A 61 26.31 -12.80 -18.47
N GLU A 62 26.59 -11.54 -18.14
CA GLU A 62 27.78 -11.12 -17.40
C GLU A 62 27.90 -11.72 -15.99
N ASN A 63 26.79 -12.13 -15.37
CA ASN A 63 26.74 -12.65 -13.99
C ASN A 63 26.62 -14.18 -13.92
N HIS A 64 26.73 -14.91 -15.04
CA HIS A 64 26.63 -16.37 -15.03
C HIS A 64 27.75 -17.05 -14.23
N HIS A 65 28.94 -16.42 -14.17
CA HIS A 65 30.08 -16.88 -13.37
C HIS A 65 29.77 -17.01 -11.86
N LEU A 66 28.70 -16.37 -11.37
CA LEU A 66 28.26 -16.46 -9.96
C LEU A 66 27.74 -17.84 -9.60
N VAL A 67 27.18 -18.57 -10.57
CA VAL A 67 26.67 -19.93 -10.36
C VAL A 67 27.83 -20.85 -9.99
N ASP A 68 28.96 -20.72 -10.67
CA ASP A 68 30.15 -21.56 -10.45
C ASP A 68 30.80 -21.32 -9.08
N GLN A 69 30.60 -20.12 -8.52
CA GLN A 69 31.10 -19.75 -7.19
C GLN A 69 30.17 -20.21 -6.07
N CYS A 70 28.96 -20.66 -6.40
CA CYS A 70 27.96 -21.10 -5.44
C CYS A 70 27.96 -22.62 -5.28
N LYS A 71 27.96 -23.09 -4.03
CA LYS A 71 27.81 -24.52 -3.72
C LYS A 71 26.35 -24.98 -3.69
N LEU A 72 25.40 -24.06 -3.79
CA LEU A 72 23.96 -24.36 -3.80
C LEU A 72 23.49 -24.66 -5.22
N THR A 73 22.50 -25.54 -5.33
CA THR A 73 21.77 -25.73 -6.58
C THR A 73 21.00 -24.47 -6.92
N VAL A 74 21.28 -23.90 -8.10
CA VAL A 74 20.57 -22.74 -8.64
C VAL A 74 19.41 -23.22 -9.50
N GLU A 75 18.23 -22.66 -9.26
CA GLU A 75 17.02 -22.93 -10.01
C GLU A 75 16.51 -21.68 -10.72
N SER A 76 15.60 -21.85 -11.68
CA SER A 76 15.01 -20.71 -12.38
C SER A 76 13.99 -19.97 -11.53
N ALA A 77 14.04 -18.64 -11.56
CA ALA A 77 13.07 -17.77 -10.87
C ALA A 77 11.78 -17.53 -11.68
N THR A 78 11.25 -18.57 -12.33
CA THR A 78 9.99 -18.49 -13.09
C THR A 78 8.78 -18.65 -12.17
N GLY A 79 7.63 -18.10 -12.55
CA GLY A 79 6.41 -18.17 -11.75
C GLY A 79 6.00 -19.61 -11.41
N GLN A 80 6.05 -20.51 -12.39
CA GLN A 80 5.72 -21.91 -12.18
C GLN A 80 6.69 -22.62 -11.23
N ASN A 81 8.00 -22.34 -11.34
CA ASN A 81 8.99 -22.97 -10.46
C ASN A 81 8.82 -22.49 -9.02
N LEU A 82 8.67 -21.17 -8.82
CA LEU A 82 8.43 -20.57 -7.52
C LEU A 82 7.15 -21.12 -6.87
N TYR A 83 6.05 -21.22 -7.64
CA TYR A 83 4.82 -21.82 -7.18
C TYR A 83 5.01 -23.28 -6.74
N ASN A 84 5.73 -24.08 -7.52
CA ASN A 84 6.02 -25.48 -7.20
C ASN A 84 6.92 -25.61 -5.96
N ILE A 85 7.89 -24.71 -5.77
CA ILE A 85 8.73 -24.72 -4.57
C ILE A 85 7.87 -24.48 -3.34
N VAL A 86 6.98 -23.48 -3.37
CA VAL A 86 6.09 -23.19 -2.25
C VAL A 86 5.15 -24.37 -2.00
N THR A 87 4.39 -24.80 -3.01
CA THR A 87 3.27 -25.74 -2.84
C THR A 87 3.67 -27.21 -2.76
N ASN A 88 4.74 -27.62 -3.47
CA ASN A 88 5.13 -29.03 -3.55
C ASN A 88 6.37 -29.36 -2.72
N PHE A 89 7.24 -28.39 -2.42
CA PHE A 89 8.42 -28.61 -1.59
C PHE A 89 8.22 -28.07 -0.17
N LEU A 90 8.04 -26.76 0.01
CA LEU A 90 7.98 -26.11 1.32
C LEU A 90 6.73 -26.50 2.11
N SER A 91 5.56 -26.56 1.49
CA SER A 91 4.31 -27.01 2.16
C SER A 91 4.38 -28.45 2.69
N ARG A 92 5.34 -29.27 2.22
CA ARG A 92 5.57 -30.64 2.72
C ARG A 92 6.61 -30.70 3.84
N LYS A 93 7.23 -29.58 4.19
CA LYS A 93 8.22 -29.51 5.27
C LYS A 93 7.55 -29.10 6.59
N SER A 94 8.18 -29.53 7.67
CA SER A 94 7.92 -29.04 9.02
C SER A 94 9.24 -28.55 9.58
N GLY A 95 9.24 -27.37 10.18
CA GLY A 95 10.46 -26.76 10.69
C GLY A 95 10.15 -25.53 11.55
N ASP A 96 11.20 -24.98 12.12
CA ASP A 96 11.08 -23.87 13.06
C ASP A 96 10.87 -22.55 12.32
N LEU A 97 11.58 -22.35 11.22
CA LEU A 97 11.66 -21.06 10.54
C LEU A 97 11.80 -21.20 9.02
N LEU A 98 11.08 -20.37 8.28
CA LEU A 98 11.29 -20.12 6.86
C LEU A 98 11.77 -18.69 6.65
N TYR A 99 12.92 -18.55 6.01
CA TYR A 99 13.34 -17.29 5.41
C TYR A 99 12.82 -17.18 3.98
N ILE A 100 12.21 -16.05 3.65
CA ILE A 100 11.92 -15.66 2.27
C ILE A 100 12.70 -14.39 1.97
N PHE A 101 13.64 -14.46 1.04
CA PHE A 101 14.35 -13.30 0.52
C PHE A 101 13.99 -13.11 -0.94
N TRP A 102 13.57 -11.90 -1.30
CA TRP A 102 13.23 -11.55 -2.68
C TRP A 102 13.96 -10.28 -3.09
N ALA A 103 14.70 -10.33 -4.19
CA ALA A 103 15.26 -9.17 -4.86
C ALA A 103 14.85 -9.17 -6.34
N GLY A 104 14.11 -8.16 -6.78
CA GLY A 104 13.56 -8.08 -8.13
C GLY A 104 12.53 -6.98 -8.29
N HIS A 105 11.87 -6.94 -9.44
CA HIS A 105 10.73 -6.05 -9.66
C HIS A 105 9.53 -6.42 -8.80
N GLY A 106 8.85 -5.39 -8.32
CA GLY A 106 7.57 -5.50 -7.63
C GLY A 106 6.71 -4.28 -7.93
N LEU A 107 5.43 -4.41 -7.60
CA LEU A 107 4.43 -3.38 -7.82
C LEU A 107 3.22 -3.57 -6.90
N ILE A 108 2.38 -2.54 -6.83
CA ILE A 108 1.13 -2.54 -6.06
C ILE A 108 -0.05 -2.58 -7.02
N SER A 109 -0.97 -3.53 -6.84
CA SER A 109 -2.21 -3.61 -7.62
C SER A 109 -3.19 -2.47 -7.27
N SER A 110 -4.27 -2.32 -8.03
CA SER A 110 -5.37 -1.39 -7.70
C SER A 110 -6.02 -1.69 -6.35
N GLU A 111 -5.97 -2.95 -5.92
CA GLU A 111 -6.47 -3.45 -4.64
C GLU A 111 -5.45 -3.31 -3.51
N ARG A 112 -4.34 -2.59 -3.75
CA ARG A 112 -3.23 -2.38 -2.82
C ARG A 112 -2.49 -3.66 -2.42
N GLU A 113 -2.50 -4.65 -3.29
CA GLU A 113 -1.80 -5.90 -3.03
C GLU A 113 -0.41 -5.91 -3.67
N ARG A 114 0.59 -6.38 -2.92
CA ARG A 114 1.97 -6.46 -3.39
C ARG A 114 2.16 -7.62 -4.35
N ARG A 115 2.62 -7.32 -5.56
CA ARG A 115 2.97 -8.30 -6.60
C ARG A 115 4.46 -8.36 -6.80
N LEU A 116 5.00 -9.58 -6.81
CA LEU A 116 6.40 -9.87 -7.04
C LEU A 116 6.58 -10.42 -8.46
N ILE A 117 7.26 -9.70 -9.35
CA ILE A 117 7.30 -10.03 -10.78
C ILE A 117 8.30 -11.15 -11.06
N CYS A 118 7.83 -12.22 -11.68
CA CYS A 118 8.62 -13.41 -11.99
C CYS A 118 9.50 -13.21 -13.23
N ALA A 119 10.57 -13.98 -13.37
CA ALA A 119 11.54 -13.85 -14.45
C ALA A 119 10.94 -14.07 -15.85
N ASP A 120 9.90 -14.91 -15.94
CA ASP A 120 9.20 -15.26 -17.17
C ASP A 120 8.06 -14.30 -17.54
N ALA A 121 7.89 -13.21 -16.78
CA ALA A 121 6.88 -12.21 -17.04
C ALA A 121 7.17 -11.41 -18.32
N THR A 122 6.09 -11.12 -19.07
CA THR A 122 6.12 -10.25 -20.25
C THR A 122 5.13 -9.10 -20.11
N LYS A 123 5.20 -8.10 -21.01
CA LYS A 123 4.17 -7.04 -21.10
C LYS A 123 2.76 -7.56 -21.36
N GLN A 124 2.60 -8.79 -21.85
CA GLN A 124 1.29 -9.43 -22.04
C GLN A 124 0.85 -10.23 -20.82
N SER A 125 1.75 -11.03 -20.23
CA SER A 125 1.38 -12.02 -19.20
C SER A 125 1.43 -11.49 -17.77
N TRP A 126 2.31 -10.53 -17.48
CA TRP A 126 2.50 -9.97 -16.14
C TRP A 126 2.69 -11.02 -15.03
N LEU A 127 3.27 -12.19 -15.34
CA LEU A 127 3.41 -13.27 -14.36
C LEU A 127 4.05 -12.79 -13.06
N ASN A 128 3.34 -13.00 -11.95
CA ASN A 128 3.72 -12.48 -10.66
C ASN A 128 3.18 -13.36 -9.53
N LEU A 129 3.80 -13.26 -8.36
CA LEU A 129 3.28 -13.84 -7.12
C LEU A 129 2.54 -12.79 -6.31
N ASP A 130 1.40 -13.19 -5.75
CA ASP A 130 0.69 -12.41 -4.74
C ASP A 130 1.32 -12.62 -3.36
N LEU A 131 1.98 -11.59 -2.82
CA LEU A 131 2.61 -11.65 -1.50
C LEU A 131 1.60 -11.84 -0.38
N ASN A 132 0.41 -11.24 -0.45
CA ASN A 132 -0.61 -11.38 0.59
C ASN A 132 -1.13 -12.82 0.61
N SER A 133 -1.45 -13.37 -0.57
CA SER A 133 -1.87 -14.77 -0.69
C SER A 133 -0.79 -15.75 -0.19
N LEU A 134 0.49 -15.46 -0.46
CA LEU A 134 1.60 -16.25 0.08
C LEU A 134 1.61 -16.21 1.61
N LEU A 135 1.56 -15.01 2.21
CA LEU A 135 1.58 -14.86 3.67
C LEU A 135 0.38 -15.55 4.35
N LEU A 136 -0.79 -15.55 3.71
CA LEU A 136 -1.97 -16.28 4.19
C LEU A 136 -1.77 -17.80 4.17
N LEU A 137 -1.13 -18.37 3.13
CA LEU A 137 -0.76 -19.78 3.13
C LEU A 137 0.21 -20.08 4.29
N LEU A 138 1.28 -19.28 4.42
CA LEU A 138 2.31 -19.47 5.43
C LEU A 138 1.76 -19.44 6.87
N GLY A 139 0.78 -18.55 7.13
CA GLY A 139 0.12 -18.41 8.42
C GLY A 139 -1.00 -19.41 8.69
N SER A 140 -1.17 -20.43 7.85
CA SER A 140 -2.28 -21.38 7.94
C SER A 140 -1.86 -22.78 8.39
N ASP A 141 -2.84 -23.58 8.81
CA ASP A 141 -2.69 -25.01 9.15
C ASP A 141 -2.23 -25.89 7.98
N SER A 142 -2.28 -25.37 6.75
CA SER A 142 -1.82 -26.03 5.53
C SER A 142 -0.32 -25.84 5.28
N PHE A 143 0.39 -25.16 6.17
CA PHE A 143 1.83 -24.96 6.10
C PHE A 143 2.51 -25.39 7.42
N GLY A 144 3.46 -26.32 7.30
CA GLY A 144 4.06 -27.01 8.46
C GLY A 144 5.16 -26.22 9.18
N ILE A 145 5.80 -25.25 8.51
CA ILE A 145 6.82 -24.38 9.11
C ILE A 145 6.12 -23.26 9.86
N ARG A 146 6.48 -23.04 11.13
CA ARG A 146 5.66 -22.20 12.03
C ARG A 146 6.00 -20.73 11.98
N ASN A 147 7.29 -20.41 11.83
CA ASN A 147 7.76 -19.03 11.85
C ASN A 147 8.28 -18.61 10.48
N HIS A 148 8.13 -17.32 10.17
CA HIS A 148 8.46 -16.77 8.87
C HIS A 148 9.17 -15.43 9.01
N ILE A 149 10.31 -15.27 8.33
CA ILE A 149 10.97 -13.98 8.17
C ILE A 149 11.06 -13.69 6.67
N CYS A 150 10.29 -12.72 6.20
CA CYS A 150 10.24 -12.29 4.80
C CYS A 150 10.98 -10.96 4.65
N ILE A 151 11.94 -10.89 3.73
CA ILE A 151 12.72 -9.69 3.40
C ILE A 151 12.56 -9.45 1.89
N ILE A 152 11.85 -8.38 1.53
CA ILE A 152 11.41 -8.11 0.17
C ILE A 152 12.05 -6.82 -0.34
N ASP A 153 13.07 -6.95 -1.19
CA ASP A 153 13.68 -5.88 -1.97
C ASP A 153 13.03 -5.76 -3.34
N ALA A 154 11.86 -5.12 -3.36
CA ALA A 154 11.09 -4.86 -4.57
C ALA A 154 10.37 -3.51 -4.45
N CYS A 155 10.16 -2.86 -5.59
CA CYS A 155 9.37 -1.63 -5.67
C CYS A 155 7.91 -1.88 -5.26
N ALA A 156 7.21 -0.80 -4.94
CA ALA A 156 5.78 -0.82 -4.62
C ALA A 156 5.04 0.31 -5.31
N ASN A 157 5.46 0.64 -6.54
CA ASN A 157 4.81 1.66 -7.34
C ASN A 157 3.40 1.21 -7.72
N TYR A 158 2.46 2.15 -7.79
CA TYR A 158 1.11 1.85 -8.19
C TYR A 158 1.06 1.40 -9.64
N PHE A 159 0.30 0.34 -9.86
CA PHE A 159 0.07 -0.21 -11.18
C PHE A 159 -0.40 0.84 -12.21
N LEU A 160 -1.17 1.85 -11.77
CA LEU A 160 -1.74 2.91 -12.60
C LEU A 160 -0.72 3.94 -13.14
N GLU A 161 0.50 3.98 -12.59
CA GLU A 161 1.53 4.96 -12.95
C GLU A 161 2.35 4.59 -14.20
N THR A 162 2.11 3.41 -14.78
CA THR A 162 2.96 2.87 -15.85
C THR A 162 2.19 2.70 -17.16
N GLN A 163 2.59 3.45 -18.19
CA GLN A 163 1.90 3.52 -19.47
C GLN A 163 1.81 2.15 -20.18
N GLY A 164 0.60 1.77 -20.62
CA GLY A 164 0.36 0.62 -21.49
C GLY A 164 0.07 -0.74 -20.82
N ARG A 165 -0.50 -0.78 -19.60
CA ARG A 165 -0.64 -2.00 -18.79
C ARG A 165 -2.12 -2.41 -18.51
N PRO A 166 -2.43 -3.71 -18.29
CA PRO A 166 -3.80 -4.26 -18.16
C PRO A 166 -4.51 -3.94 -16.83
N THR A 167 -5.76 -3.48 -16.83
CA THR A 167 -6.51 -2.97 -15.66
C THR A 167 -6.69 -3.91 -14.45
N ASN A 168 -6.29 -5.17 -14.53
CA ASN A 168 -6.19 -6.12 -13.41
C ASN A 168 -4.93 -6.97 -13.62
N LEU A 169 -3.99 -6.94 -12.67
CA LEU A 169 -2.75 -7.72 -12.72
C LEU A 169 -2.97 -9.22 -12.51
N GLY A 170 -4.08 -9.60 -11.87
CA GLY A 170 -4.22 -10.93 -11.27
C GLY A 170 -3.02 -11.24 -10.36
N GLY A 171 -2.61 -12.50 -10.37
CA GLY A 171 -1.42 -13.00 -9.69
C GLY A 171 -1.54 -14.48 -9.41
N THR A 172 -0.41 -15.18 -9.33
CA THR A 172 -0.41 -16.55 -8.82
C THR A 172 -0.75 -16.50 -7.33
N THR A 173 -1.96 -16.93 -7.00
CA THR A 173 -2.42 -17.11 -5.63
C THR A 173 -2.09 -18.51 -5.13
N PHE A 174 -2.00 -18.64 -3.82
CA PHE A 174 -1.69 -19.88 -3.12
C PHE A 174 -2.95 -20.42 -2.43
N PRO A 175 -3.10 -21.75 -2.34
CA PRO A 175 -4.20 -22.35 -1.59
C PRO A 175 -4.09 -21.93 -0.12
N ASN A 176 -5.18 -21.42 0.46
CA ASN A 176 -5.18 -21.03 1.87
C ASN A 176 -5.78 -22.13 2.74
N GLY A 177 -5.24 -22.25 3.96
CA GLY A 177 -5.78 -23.08 5.03
C GLY A 177 -6.49 -22.24 6.09
N ARG A 178 -6.80 -22.85 7.24
CA ARG A 178 -7.31 -22.11 8.40
C ARG A 178 -6.16 -21.39 9.10
N PRO A 179 -6.31 -20.12 9.52
CA PRO A 179 -5.29 -19.43 10.30
C PRO A 179 -4.93 -20.20 11.57
N ARG A 180 -3.64 -20.26 11.92
CA ARG A 180 -3.15 -20.94 13.12
C ARG A 180 -2.65 -19.95 14.19
N ILE A 181 -2.78 -20.34 15.46
CA ILE A 181 -2.46 -19.50 16.63
C ILE A 181 -0.96 -19.44 16.95
N ASP A 182 -0.22 -20.47 16.60
CA ASP A 182 1.20 -20.64 16.92
C ASP A 182 2.16 -20.18 15.81
N SER A 183 1.67 -19.47 14.79
CA SER A 183 2.51 -18.91 13.72
C SER A 183 2.94 -17.47 14.02
N GLN A 184 4.20 -17.17 13.71
CA GLN A 184 4.76 -15.81 13.77
C GLN A 184 5.32 -15.42 12.42
N GLN A 185 5.04 -14.20 11.98
CA GLN A 185 5.52 -13.67 10.71
C GLN A 185 6.16 -12.31 10.93
N PHE A 186 7.39 -12.14 10.46
CA PHE A 186 8.07 -10.86 10.38
C PHE A 186 8.31 -10.54 8.92
N VAL A 187 7.82 -9.40 8.44
CA VAL A 187 7.95 -9.00 7.03
C VAL A 187 8.61 -7.64 6.97
N LEU A 188 9.77 -7.55 6.32
CA LEU A 188 10.55 -6.34 6.07
C LEU A 188 10.53 -6.03 4.57
N LEU A 189 10.11 -4.82 4.23
CA LEU A 189 9.87 -4.36 2.86
C LEU A 189 10.81 -3.19 2.57
N ALA A 190 11.41 -3.20 1.39
CA ALA A 190 12.33 -2.16 0.96
C ALA A 190 11.70 -0.78 0.81
N THR A 191 10.41 -0.72 0.44
CA THR A 191 9.71 0.52 0.11
C THR A 191 8.31 0.57 0.72
N ARG A 192 7.84 1.78 0.98
CA ARG A 192 6.41 2.08 1.18
C ARG A 192 5.65 1.91 -0.12
N GLU A 193 4.32 1.84 -0.05
CA GLU A 193 3.50 1.95 -1.26
C GLU A 193 3.76 3.29 -1.97
N GLY A 194 3.73 3.27 -3.30
CA GLY A 194 4.06 4.42 -4.13
C GLY A 194 5.56 4.70 -4.26
N GLU A 195 6.42 3.98 -3.54
CA GLU A 195 7.87 4.19 -3.59
C GLU A 195 8.63 3.13 -4.40
N THR A 196 9.74 3.57 -4.99
CA THR A 196 10.65 2.75 -5.81
C THR A 196 11.88 2.31 -5.02
N ALA A 197 12.21 1.03 -5.12
CA ALA A 197 13.42 0.46 -4.53
C ALA A 197 14.63 0.81 -5.40
N LYS A 198 15.71 1.28 -4.78
CA LYS A 198 16.89 1.78 -5.49
C LYS A 198 18.03 0.77 -5.50
N VAL A 199 18.74 0.73 -6.63
CA VAL A 199 19.95 -0.07 -6.82
C VAL A 199 21.17 0.84 -6.83
N LYS A 200 22.27 0.37 -6.24
CA LYS A 200 23.59 1.00 -6.31
C LYS A 200 24.41 0.31 -7.41
N SER A 201 24.28 0.82 -8.63
CA SER A 201 24.86 0.21 -9.84
C SER A 201 26.38 0.03 -9.77
N THR A 202 27.11 0.91 -9.07
CA THR A 202 28.57 0.80 -8.89
C THR A 202 28.99 -0.39 -8.02
N GLU A 203 28.11 -0.85 -7.12
CA GLU A 203 28.39 -1.93 -6.15
C GLU A 203 27.60 -3.21 -6.44
N LYS A 204 26.80 -3.22 -7.52
CA LYS A 204 25.93 -4.32 -7.92
C LYS A 204 25.10 -4.86 -6.73
N THR A 205 24.32 -3.99 -6.09
CA THR A 205 23.48 -4.34 -4.92
C THR A 205 22.30 -3.38 -4.77
N GLY A 206 21.17 -3.87 -4.27
CA GLY A 206 20.07 -3.03 -3.79
C GLY A 206 20.49 -2.27 -2.53
N TYR A 207 20.15 -0.98 -2.43
CA TYR A 207 20.47 -0.19 -1.23
C TYR A 207 19.88 -0.83 0.04
N PHE A 208 18.64 -1.32 -0.07
CA PHE A 208 17.97 -2.00 1.03
C PHE A 208 18.64 -3.35 1.34
N SER A 209 18.85 -4.21 0.36
CA SER A 209 19.52 -5.51 0.55
C SER A 209 20.90 -5.38 1.20
N GLN A 210 21.70 -4.39 0.78
CA GLN A 210 22.99 -4.12 1.40
C GLN A 210 22.85 -3.78 2.89
N VAL A 211 22.01 -2.81 3.22
CA VAL A 211 21.83 -2.32 4.59
C VAL A 211 21.27 -3.42 5.49
N VAL A 212 20.30 -4.19 5.01
CA VAL A 212 19.74 -5.34 5.76
C VAL A 212 20.82 -6.38 6.05
N ARG A 213 21.63 -6.72 5.05
CA ARG A 213 22.70 -7.71 5.21
C ARG A 213 23.80 -7.23 6.16
N GLU A 214 24.16 -5.94 6.12
CA GLU A 214 25.09 -5.33 7.08
C GLU A 214 24.51 -5.38 8.51
N ALA A 215 23.22 -5.07 8.68
CA ALA A 215 22.56 -5.14 9.98
C ALA A 215 22.45 -6.59 10.51
N LEU A 216 22.11 -7.56 9.65
CA LEU A 216 22.11 -8.99 9.99
C LEU A 216 23.49 -9.49 10.44
N ALA A 217 24.58 -8.99 9.84
CA ALA A 217 25.94 -9.36 10.22
C ALA A 217 26.40 -8.72 11.55
N GLN A 218 25.83 -7.56 11.92
CA GLN A 218 26.13 -6.86 13.15
C GLN A 218 25.38 -7.43 14.36
N GLU A 219 24.17 -7.97 14.17
CA GLU A 219 23.37 -8.64 15.19
C GLU A 219 23.96 -10.00 15.57
N LYS A 220 24.92 -9.99 16.51
CA LYS A 220 25.58 -11.18 17.06
C LYS A 220 24.90 -11.60 18.37
N GLY A 221 24.49 -12.87 18.49
CA GLY A 221 24.11 -13.44 19.80
C GLY A 221 23.10 -14.59 19.77
N SER A 222 22.25 -14.70 18.76
CA SER A 222 21.21 -15.73 18.67
C SER A 222 20.74 -15.92 17.23
N PHE A 223 20.35 -17.15 16.88
CA PHE A 223 19.69 -17.44 15.61
C PHE A 223 18.20 -17.71 15.85
N PRO A 224 17.29 -17.08 15.07
CA PRO A 224 17.55 -16.01 14.11
C PRO A 224 17.98 -14.69 14.80
N PRO A 225 18.57 -13.75 14.05
CA PRO A 225 18.87 -12.41 14.56
C PRO A 225 17.62 -11.70 15.09
N ASN A 226 17.80 -10.75 16.00
CA ASN A 226 16.70 -9.93 16.50
C ASN A 226 16.23 -8.98 15.40
N MET A 227 15.18 -9.36 14.67
CA MET A 227 14.70 -8.60 13.53
C MET A 227 14.20 -7.18 13.89
N LEU A 228 13.81 -6.93 15.13
CA LEU A 228 13.49 -5.56 15.58
C LEU A 228 14.74 -4.69 15.67
N ALA A 229 15.84 -5.25 16.18
CA ALA A 229 17.13 -4.56 16.24
C ALA A 229 17.73 -4.37 14.84
N VAL A 230 17.67 -5.41 13.98
CA VAL A 230 18.03 -5.31 12.56
C VAL A 230 17.28 -4.15 11.90
N THR A 231 15.97 -4.05 12.13
CA THR A 231 15.16 -3.02 11.48
C THR A 231 15.46 -1.62 12.00
N GLU A 232 15.76 -1.46 13.28
CA GLU A 232 16.16 -0.18 13.83
C GLU A 232 17.48 0.30 13.21
N GLN A 233 18.47 -0.60 13.06
CA GLN A 233 19.72 -0.30 12.35
C GLN A 233 19.47 0.07 10.88
N VAL A 234 18.58 -0.65 10.19
CA VAL A 234 18.17 -0.34 8.82
C VAL A 234 17.57 1.07 8.73
N LYS A 235 16.63 1.41 9.61
CA LYS A 235 15.99 2.73 9.64
C LYS A 235 17.00 3.86 9.89
N GLN A 236 17.87 3.70 10.88
CA GLN A 236 18.91 4.68 11.18
C GLN A 236 19.83 4.90 9.98
N ARG A 237 20.21 3.82 9.29
CA ARG A 237 21.06 3.93 8.11
C ARG A 237 20.35 4.69 6.98
N PHE A 238 19.07 4.41 6.73
CA PHE A 238 18.29 5.13 5.72
C PHE A 238 18.03 6.60 6.07
N GLN A 239 17.92 6.97 7.34
CA GLN A 239 17.84 8.39 7.75
C GLN A 239 19.10 9.18 7.39
N THR A 240 20.27 8.53 7.41
CA THR A 240 21.54 9.16 7.00
C THR A 240 21.76 9.20 5.49
N LEU A 241 20.94 8.49 4.72
CA LEU A 241 21.02 8.45 3.26
C LEU A 241 20.06 9.49 2.68
N ASP A 242 20.57 10.43 1.87
CA ASP A 242 19.74 11.34 1.09
C ASP A 242 19.04 10.60 -0.07
N LYS A 243 18.00 9.83 0.28
CA LYS A 243 17.26 8.95 -0.64
C LYS A 243 15.76 8.94 -0.32
N LYS A 244 14.95 9.23 -1.34
CA LYS A 244 13.49 8.98 -1.35
C LYS A 244 13.18 7.46 -1.45
N GLN A 245 13.37 6.72 -0.37
CA GLN A 245 12.96 5.32 -0.16
C GLN A 245 12.93 5.05 1.35
N LEU A 246 11.83 4.52 1.87
CA LEU A 246 11.65 4.28 3.30
C LEU A 246 11.32 2.80 3.59
N PRO A 247 12.24 2.04 4.23
CA PRO A 247 11.96 0.67 4.62
C PRO A 247 10.81 0.58 5.64
N THR A 248 9.94 -0.41 5.47
CA THR A 248 8.80 -0.69 6.36
C THR A 248 8.80 -2.14 6.82
N TYR A 249 8.13 -2.42 7.94
CA TYR A 249 7.95 -3.79 8.40
C TYR A 249 6.66 -3.97 9.17
N PHE A 250 6.19 -5.21 9.27
CA PHE A 250 5.17 -5.61 10.23
C PHE A 250 5.53 -6.95 10.88
N TYR A 251 5.00 -7.16 12.08
CA TYR A 251 5.10 -8.40 12.83
C TYR A 251 3.69 -8.88 13.18
N TYR A 252 3.39 -10.14 12.87
CA TYR A 252 2.08 -10.75 13.10
C TYR A 252 2.24 -12.01 13.95
N ARG A 253 1.41 -12.14 14.99
CA ARG A 253 1.28 -13.32 15.86
C ARG A 253 -0.20 -13.46 16.24
N SER A 254 -0.75 -14.66 16.10
CA SER A 254 -2.20 -14.92 16.25
C SER A 254 -2.64 -15.11 17.72
N GLY A 255 -3.95 -14.94 17.97
CA GLY A 255 -4.52 -14.34 19.19
C GLY A 255 -5.03 -15.28 20.30
N ASP A 256 -4.14 -15.86 21.10
CA ASP A 256 -4.50 -16.39 22.43
C ASP A 256 -3.53 -16.03 23.58
N GLY A 257 -2.81 -14.90 23.48
CA GLY A 257 -2.42 -14.17 24.71
C GLY A 257 -0.98 -13.67 24.81
N HIS A 258 -0.87 -12.33 24.82
CA HIS A 258 0.12 -11.49 25.51
C HIS A 258 1.57 -11.43 25.00
N GLN A 259 1.75 -10.76 23.85
CA GLN A 259 2.20 -9.36 23.76
C GLN A 259 2.25 -9.02 22.27
N GLU A 260 1.20 -8.38 21.79
CA GLU A 260 1.17 -7.72 20.49
C GLU A 260 2.02 -6.45 20.58
N LYS A 261 3.18 -6.44 19.93
CA LYS A 261 3.81 -5.19 19.52
C LYS A 261 3.54 -5.01 18.03
N HIS A 262 2.35 -4.50 17.73
CA HIS A 262 2.09 -3.83 16.46
C HIS A 262 2.98 -2.59 16.42
N ARG A 263 4.00 -2.60 15.56
CA ARG A 263 4.46 -1.35 14.97
C ARG A 263 3.79 -1.29 13.62
N TYR A 264 2.81 -0.39 13.58
CA TYR A 264 1.92 -0.08 12.48
C TYR A 264 2.61 -0.24 11.14
N ASN A 265 2.04 -1.12 10.32
CA ASN A 265 1.99 -0.91 8.89
C ASN A 265 1.48 0.54 8.68
N PRO A 266 2.01 1.37 7.77
CA PRO A 266 1.33 2.61 7.39
C PRO A 266 -0.13 2.40 6.91
N PHE A 267 -0.60 1.14 6.78
CA PHE A 267 -2.00 0.75 6.60
C PHE A 267 -2.76 0.30 7.86
N ASP A 268 -2.16 0.40 9.05
CA ASP A 268 -2.84 0.15 10.34
C ASP A 268 -3.33 1.46 11.00
N ILE A 269 -3.22 2.62 10.34
CA ILE A 269 -3.92 3.83 10.79
C ILE A 269 -5.41 3.56 10.59
N PRO A 270 -6.21 3.41 11.66
CA PRO A 270 -7.62 3.06 11.56
C PRO A 270 -8.34 3.98 10.60
N HIS A 271 -8.94 3.43 9.55
CA HIS A 271 -9.63 4.24 8.57
C HIS A 271 -10.77 3.49 7.87
N ASN A 272 -11.79 4.24 7.46
CA ASN A 272 -12.86 3.79 6.58
C ASN A 272 -13.01 4.76 5.39
N ILE A 273 -11.88 5.35 4.96
CA ILE A 273 -11.84 6.26 3.80
C ILE A 273 -12.45 5.54 2.59
N LYS A 274 -13.35 6.24 1.89
CA LYS A 274 -13.99 5.72 0.68
C LYS A 274 -12.94 5.47 -0.41
N GLN A 275 -13.16 4.45 -1.22
CA GLN A 275 -12.42 4.32 -2.48
C GLN A 275 -12.86 5.42 -3.44
N SER A 276 -11.91 5.94 -4.20
CA SER A 276 -12.18 6.91 -5.26
C SER A 276 -13.03 6.25 -6.35
N ASN A 277 -14.10 6.92 -6.75
CA ASN A 277 -14.88 6.54 -7.94
C ASN A 277 -14.36 7.24 -9.21
N ALA A 278 -13.40 8.15 -9.06
CA ALA A 278 -12.77 8.84 -10.17
C ALA A 278 -11.72 7.93 -10.81
N ILE A 279 -11.93 7.56 -12.07
CA ILE A 279 -10.95 6.80 -12.85
C ILE A 279 -9.66 7.62 -13.03
N LYS A 280 -9.78 8.95 -13.00
CA LYS A 280 -8.70 9.95 -13.15
C LYS A 280 -8.99 11.21 -12.31
N PHE A 281 -8.00 11.65 -11.54
CA PHE A 281 -8.00 12.90 -10.78
C PHE A 281 -6.88 13.80 -11.31
N VAL A 282 -7.17 15.07 -11.61
CA VAL A 282 -6.22 16.02 -12.24
C VAL A 282 -6.48 17.45 -11.81
N GLY A 283 -5.44 18.29 -11.89
CA GLY A 283 -5.55 19.76 -11.81
C GLY A 283 -6.10 20.28 -10.48
N ARG A 284 -5.77 19.61 -9.38
CA ARG A 284 -6.23 19.95 -8.03
C ARG A 284 -5.10 20.03 -7.01
N ASP A 285 -3.86 20.08 -7.46
CA ASP A 285 -2.68 20.09 -6.60
C ASP A 285 -2.67 21.33 -5.70
N ASP A 286 -2.96 22.51 -6.25
CA ASP A 286 -3.05 23.75 -5.49
C ASP A 286 -4.15 23.70 -4.42
N GLN A 287 -5.33 23.13 -4.74
CA GLN A 287 -6.42 23.00 -3.78
C GLN A 287 -6.14 21.95 -2.70
N LEU A 288 -5.37 20.90 -3.00
CA LEU A 288 -4.91 19.94 -2.01
C LEU A 288 -3.93 20.58 -1.03
N GLU A 289 -2.99 21.38 -1.53
CA GLU A 289 -2.03 22.11 -0.70
C GLU A 289 -2.73 23.18 0.16
N GLU A 290 -3.64 23.95 -0.43
CA GLU A 290 -4.45 24.93 0.30
C GLU A 290 -5.29 24.25 1.39
N LEU A 291 -5.95 23.13 1.06
CA LEU A 291 -6.70 22.34 2.04
C LEU A 291 -5.80 21.86 3.19
N HIS A 292 -4.58 21.41 2.87
CA HIS A 292 -3.62 21.00 3.88
C HIS A 292 -3.28 22.14 4.83
N GLN A 293 -2.93 23.32 4.30
CA GLN A 293 -2.61 24.49 5.09
C GLN A 293 -3.79 24.90 6.00
N LEU A 294 -5.00 24.96 5.44
CA LEU A 294 -6.20 25.31 6.21
C LEU A 294 -6.44 24.35 7.37
N LEU A 295 -6.21 23.05 7.20
CA LEU A 295 -6.36 22.03 8.25
C LEU A 295 -5.23 22.03 9.29
N GLN A 296 -4.07 22.61 8.98
CA GLN A 296 -3.04 22.86 10.00
C GLN A 296 -3.42 24.06 10.88
N GLU A 297 -3.97 25.11 10.29
CA GLU A 297 -4.30 26.36 10.98
C GLU A 297 -5.65 26.31 11.72
N ASN A 298 -6.58 25.46 11.27
CA ASN A 298 -7.95 25.39 11.77
C ASN A 298 -8.32 23.98 12.24
N ASP A 299 -9.28 23.87 13.16
CA ASP A 299 -9.81 22.56 13.60
C ASP A 299 -10.92 22.04 12.68
N VAL A 300 -11.63 22.95 12.01
CA VAL A 300 -12.75 22.64 11.11
C VAL A 300 -12.54 23.39 9.80
N VAL A 301 -12.55 22.66 8.70
CA VAL A 301 -12.49 23.20 7.33
C VAL A 301 -13.64 22.65 6.51
N VAL A 302 -14.27 23.52 5.72
CA VAL A 302 -15.45 23.17 4.90
C VAL A 302 -15.10 23.30 3.42
N ILE A 303 -15.22 22.23 2.64
CA ILE A 303 -15.15 22.30 1.18
C ILE A 303 -16.56 22.62 0.65
N THR A 304 -16.70 23.78 0.01
CA THR A 304 -17.98 24.28 -0.52
C THR A 304 -17.99 24.27 -2.05
N ASP A 305 -19.19 24.30 -2.62
CA ASP A 305 -19.40 24.40 -4.07
C ASP A 305 -19.58 25.86 -4.45
N GLU A 306 -18.64 26.44 -5.20
CA GLU A 306 -18.77 27.84 -5.63
C GLU A 306 -19.71 28.00 -6.84
N THR A 307 -19.93 26.93 -7.61
CA THR A 307 -20.78 26.98 -8.82
C THR A 307 -22.25 26.72 -8.48
N GLY A 308 -22.51 26.02 -7.37
CA GLY A 308 -23.84 25.59 -6.96
C GLY A 308 -24.42 24.47 -7.81
N GLN A 309 -23.70 24.01 -8.85
CA GLN A 309 -24.17 23.01 -9.81
C GLN A 309 -24.03 21.58 -9.29
N GLY A 310 -23.13 21.36 -8.31
CA GLY A 310 -22.75 20.01 -7.89
C GLY A 310 -21.74 19.37 -8.86
N GLY A 311 -21.07 18.31 -8.41
CA GLY A 311 -20.15 17.55 -9.28
C GLY A 311 -18.77 18.18 -9.52
N VAL A 312 -18.44 19.29 -8.86
CA VAL A 312 -17.11 19.94 -8.88
C VAL A 312 -15.98 19.10 -8.28
N GLY A 313 -16.31 18.03 -7.55
CA GLY A 313 -15.34 17.08 -6.99
C GLY A 313 -15.00 17.24 -5.50
N LYS A 314 -15.85 17.88 -4.68
CA LYS A 314 -15.59 18.08 -3.23
C LYS A 314 -15.28 16.79 -2.46
N THR A 315 -16.16 15.79 -2.60
CA THR A 315 -15.98 14.46 -2.01
C THR A 315 -14.69 13.81 -2.51
N GLU A 316 -14.40 13.95 -3.80
CA GLU A 316 -13.19 13.38 -4.38
C GLU A 316 -11.92 14.08 -3.84
N LEU A 317 -11.92 15.40 -3.74
CA LEU A 317 -10.83 16.18 -3.13
C LEU A 317 -10.59 15.74 -1.68
N ALA A 318 -11.66 15.55 -0.90
CA ALA A 318 -11.57 15.04 0.47
C ALA A 318 -11.02 13.60 0.54
N ILE A 319 -11.40 12.71 -0.40
CA ILE A 319 -10.84 11.36 -0.51
C ILE A 319 -9.34 11.42 -0.80
N GLN A 320 -8.93 12.19 -1.81
CA GLN A 320 -7.51 12.31 -2.21
C GLN A 320 -6.68 12.88 -1.06
N TYR A 321 -7.16 13.94 -0.41
CA TYR A 321 -6.51 14.51 0.78
C TYR A 321 -6.36 13.49 1.91
N SER A 322 -7.43 12.77 2.24
CA SER A 322 -7.44 11.79 3.33
C SER A 322 -6.45 10.67 3.09
N TRP A 323 -6.30 10.22 1.84
CA TRP A 323 -5.30 9.21 1.47
C TRP A 323 -3.87 9.78 1.47
N GLN A 324 -3.67 10.97 0.89
CA GLN A 324 -2.35 11.61 0.79
C GLN A 324 -1.76 11.94 2.16
N HIS A 325 -2.61 12.33 3.11
CA HIS A 325 -2.20 12.76 4.45
C HIS A 325 -2.55 11.75 5.54
N LEU A 326 -2.89 10.50 5.21
CA LEU A 326 -3.29 9.48 6.19
C LEU A 326 -2.26 9.34 7.32
N GLU A 327 -0.97 9.41 7.00
CA GLU A 327 0.14 9.33 7.98
C GLU A 327 0.20 10.51 8.97
N ASP A 328 -0.33 11.67 8.60
CA ASP A 328 -0.41 12.84 9.49
C ASP A 328 -1.46 12.66 10.59
N TYR A 329 -2.35 11.68 10.42
CA TYR A 329 -3.47 11.40 11.31
C TYR A 329 -3.32 10.04 12.00
N SER A 330 -2.29 9.92 12.85
CA SER A 330 -1.96 8.68 13.57
C SER A 330 -3.10 8.15 14.47
N GLY A 331 -4.07 8.99 14.84
CA GLY A 331 -5.28 8.63 15.59
C GLY A 331 -6.42 8.11 14.70
N GLY A 332 -6.22 8.03 13.39
CA GLY A 332 -7.17 7.45 12.43
C GLY A 332 -7.84 8.48 11.53
N CYS A 333 -8.45 7.99 10.46
CA CYS A 333 -9.31 8.76 9.55
C CYS A 333 -10.73 8.17 9.52
N CYS A 334 -11.66 8.83 10.22
CA CYS A 334 -13.05 8.41 10.31
C CYS A 334 -13.91 9.19 9.33
N TRP A 335 -14.47 8.49 8.35
CA TRP A 335 -15.37 8.99 7.33
C TRP A 335 -16.82 8.71 7.73
N LEU A 336 -17.61 9.77 7.84
CA LEU A 336 -19.03 9.74 8.17
C LEU A 336 -19.86 10.27 7.00
N ASN A 337 -20.82 9.47 6.55
CA ASN A 337 -21.72 9.89 5.47
C ASN A 337 -23.00 10.48 6.06
N SER A 338 -23.32 11.73 5.70
CA SER A 338 -24.53 12.42 6.18
C SER A 338 -25.81 11.94 5.48
N GLN A 339 -25.69 11.11 4.44
CA GLN A 339 -26.80 10.44 3.78
C GLN A 339 -26.84 8.97 4.19
N GLY A 340 -27.75 8.60 5.10
CA GLY A 340 -27.97 7.21 5.50
C GLY A 340 -28.18 7.02 6.99
N ILE A 341 -27.41 6.11 7.58
CA ILE A 341 -27.44 5.77 9.02
C ILE A 341 -27.09 7.02 9.84
N GLU A 342 -27.64 7.13 11.05
CA GLU A 342 -27.34 8.22 11.98
C GLU A 342 -25.83 8.35 12.26
N LEU A 343 -25.29 9.57 12.20
CA LEU A 343 -23.84 9.86 12.29
C LEU A 343 -23.22 9.33 13.59
N GLY A 344 -23.94 9.44 14.71
CA GLY A 344 -23.48 8.91 15.99
C GLY A 344 -23.26 7.40 15.96
N THR A 345 -24.09 6.65 15.22
CA THR A 345 -23.96 5.20 15.08
C THR A 345 -22.72 4.84 14.26
N GLN A 346 -22.50 5.54 13.14
CA GLN A 346 -21.32 5.35 12.30
C GLN A 346 -20.01 5.63 13.08
N LEU A 347 -19.99 6.69 13.89
CA LEU A 347 -18.85 7.04 14.73
C LEU A 347 -18.54 5.96 15.78
N VAL A 348 -19.58 5.48 16.46
CA VAL A 348 -19.44 4.42 17.48
C VAL A 348 -18.97 3.12 16.85
N GLU A 349 -19.57 2.73 15.72
CA GLU A 349 -19.20 1.53 14.97
C GLU A 349 -17.75 1.59 14.51
N PHE A 350 -17.28 2.74 14.00
CA PHE A 350 -15.88 2.93 13.66
C PHE A 350 -14.96 2.62 14.84
N GLY A 351 -15.25 3.18 16.02
CA GLY A 351 -14.47 2.94 17.22
C GLY A 351 -14.46 1.46 17.61
N VAL A 352 -15.63 0.82 17.65
CA VAL A 352 -15.78 -0.59 18.04
C VAL A 352 -15.07 -1.54 17.07
N VAL A 353 -15.12 -1.25 15.76
CA VAL A 353 -14.53 -2.11 14.73
C VAL A 353 -13.00 -1.96 14.68
N ASN A 354 -12.49 -0.75 14.87
CA ASN A 354 -11.08 -0.47 14.60
C ASN A 354 -10.20 -0.36 15.85
N PHE A 355 -10.77 -0.27 17.05
CA PHE A 355 -10.01 -0.13 18.29
C PHE A 355 -10.29 -1.31 19.23
N PRO A 356 -9.31 -2.21 19.46
CA PRO A 356 -9.51 -3.43 20.24
C PRO A 356 -10.06 -3.25 21.66
N ASP A 357 -9.68 -2.16 22.34
CA ASP A 357 -10.10 -1.87 23.72
C ASP A 357 -11.31 -0.92 23.81
N PHE A 358 -11.92 -0.56 22.68
CA PHE A 358 -12.99 0.42 22.65
C PHE A 358 -14.36 -0.22 22.89
N ASN A 359 -14.80 -0.16 24.14
CA ASN A 359 -16.02 -0.81 24.61
C ASN A 359 -16.98 0.19 25.26
N PRO A 360 -17.80 0.93 24.47
CA PRO A 360 -18.82 1.81 25.01
C PRO A 360 -19.86 1.01 25.84
N PRO A 361 -20.18 1.41 27.07
CA PRO A 361 -21.18 0.72 27.88
C PRO A 361 -22.54 0.63 27.17
N GLN A 362 -23.20 -0.52 27.26
CA GLN A 362 -24.39 -0.83 26.46
C GLN A 362 -25.60 0.03 26.86
N GLU A 363 -25.71 0.38 28.13
CA GLU A 363 -26.77 1.18 28.74
C GLU A 363 -26.75 2.68 28.36
N LEU A 364 -25.67 3.16 27.73
CA LEU A 364 -25.59 4.54 27.26
C LEU A 364 -26.53 4.77 26.08
N THR A 365 -27.22 5.92 26.10
CA THR A 365 -27.88 6.46 24.92
C THR A 365 -26.86 6.75 23.82
N LEU A 366 -27.32 6.96 22.58
CA LEU A 366 -26.41 7.27 21.46
C LEU A 366 -25.55 8.51 21.74
N THR A 367 -26.14 9.58 22.28
CA THR A 367 -25.40 10.78 22.70
C THR A 367 -24.35 10.47 23.78
N GLY A 368 -24.67 9.56 24.71
CA GLY A 368 -23.71 9.06 25.70
C GLY A 368 -22.55 8.29 25.07
N LYS A 369 -22.82 7.45 24.06
CA LYS A 369 -21.82 6.68 23.31
C LYS A 369 -20.93 7.58 22.44
N VAL A 370 -21.50 8.61 21.81
CA VAL A 370 -20.73 9.65 21.10
C VAL A 370 -19.80 10.39 22.06
N SER A 371 -20.31 10.78 23.23
CA SER A 371 -19.49 11.40 24.27
C SER A 371 -18.37 10.46 24.76
N TYR A 372 -18.63 9.15 24.80
CA TYR A 372 -17.62 8.13 25.09
C TYR A 372 -16.54 8.08 23.99
N CYS A 373 -16.92 8.18 22.71
CA CYS A 373 -15.97 8.26 21.58
C CYS A 373 -14.98 9.41 21.76
N TRP A 374 -15.46 10.61 22.07
CA TRP A 374 -14.59 11.78 22.23
C TRP A 374 -13.59 11.67 23.38
N ARG A 375 -13.95 10.95 24.45
CA ARG A 375 -13.08 10.77 25.63
C ARG A 375 -12.09 9.61 25.49
N ASN A 376 -12.48 8.55 24.79
CA ASN A 376 -11.75 7.28 24.78
C ASN A 376 -11.21 6.89 23.40
N TRP A 377 -11.23 7.82 22.43
CA TRP A 377 -10.57 7.60 21.15
C TRP A 377 -9.07 7.32 21.35
N GLN A 378 -8.48 6.52 20.47
CA GLN A 378 -7.04 6.27 20.53
C GLN A 378 -6.23 7.59 20.43
N THR A 379 -5.04 7.59 21.00
CA THR A 379 -4.18 8.77 21.02
C THR A 379 -3.59 9.06 19.64
N GLY A 380 -3.62 10.33 19.23
CA GLY A 380 -3.02 10.79 17.98
C GLY A 380 -3.92 11.77 17.24
N LYS A 381 -3.36 12.50 16.26
CA LYS A 381 -4.17 13.42 15.44
C LYS A 381 -5.19 12.60 14.64
N VAL A 382 -6.45 13.02 14.62
CA VAL A 382 -7.54 12.29 13.93
C VAL A 382 -8.09 13.17 12.82
N LEU A 383 -8.36 12.60 11.64
CA LEU A 383 -9.16 13.27 10.61
C LEU A 383 -10.60 12.72 10.67
N LEU A 384 -11.56 13.60 10.90
CA LEU A 384 -12.98 13.28 10.88
C LEU A 384 -13.62 13.93 9.66
N VAL A 385 -14.11 13.13 8.72
CA VAL A 385 -14.71 13.63 7.47
C VAL A 385 -16.22 13.50 7.54
N PHE A 386 -16.96 14.61 7.49
CA PHE A 386 -18.40 14.62 7.28
C PHE A 386 -18.70 14.89 5.81
N ASP A 387 -19.12 13.84 5.11
CA ASP A 387 -19.38 13.90 3.66
C ASP A 387 -20.86 14.13 3.35
N ASP A 388 -21.11 14.89 2.28
CA ASP A 388 -22.42 15.24 1.72
C ASP A 388 -23.40 15.84 2.74
N VAL A 389 -22.90 16.79 3.54
CA VAL A 389 -23.69 17.54 4.53
C VAL A 389 -24.64 18.51 3.82
N LYS A 390 -25.94 18.40 4.11
CA LYS A 390 -26.98 19.29 3.54
C LYS A 390 -27.38 20.41 4.49
N ASP A 391 -27.40 20.13 5.79
CA ASP A 391 -27.77 21.08 6.84
C ASP A 391 -26.82 20.94 8.03
N TRP A 392 -26.33 22.07 8.53
CA TRP A 392 -25.52 22.15 9.74
C TRP A 392 -26.13 21.43 10.94
N LYS A 393 -27.46 21.49 11.09
CA LYS A 393 -28.18 20.84 12.19
C LYS A 393 -27.94 19.34 12.24
N GLN A 394 -27.52 18.72 11.13
CA GLN A 394 -27.23 17.29 11.05
C GLN A 394 -25.93 16.93 11.80
N ILE A 395 -24.93 17.82 11.81
CA ILE A 395 -23.60 17.50 12.32
C ILE A 395 -23.24 18.21 13.63
N LYS A 396 -23.93 19.30 13.98
CA LYS A 396 -23.56 20.18 15.10
C LYS A 396 -23.37 19.45 16.45
N ASP A 397 -24.18 18.42 16.71
CA ASP A 397 -24.17 17.67 17.97
C ASP A 397 -23.13 16.53 17.97
N TYR A 398 -22.46 16.31 16.83
CA TYR A 398 -21.44 15.29 16.60
C TYR A 398 -20.04 15.89 16.39
N LEU A 399 -19.87 17.19 16.61
CA LEU A 399 -18.56 17.80 16.49
C LEU A 399 -17.73 17.63 17.78
N PRO A 400 -16.43 17.35 17.63
CA PRO A 400 -15.52 17.30 18.76
C PRO A 400 -15.29 18.70 19.34
N ALA A 401 -14.80 18.75 20.58
CA ALA A 401 -14.42 20.01 21.20
C ALA A 401 -13.26 20.69 20.45
N LYS A 402 -13.29 22.03 20.40
CA LYS A 402 -12.22 22.85 19.81
C LYS A 402 -10.88 22.61 20.52
N GLY A 403 -9.78 22.58 19.76
CA GLY A 403 -8.43 22.34 20.28
C GLY A 403 -8.16 20.89 20.72
N SER A 404 -9.06 19.96 20.39
CA SER A 404 -8.84 18.52 20.62
C SER A 404 -7.92 17.92 19.54
N GLN A 405 -7.63 16.62 19.65
CA GLN A 405 -6.82 15.89 18.66
C GLN A 405 -7.51 15.72 17.28
N PHE A 406 -8.79 16.10 17.17
CA PHE A 406 -9.58 15.91 15.96
C PHE A 406 -9.52 17.14 15.04
N LYS A 407 -9.17 16.90 13.78
CA LYS A 407 -9.40 17.81 12.67
C LYS A 407 -10.63 17.37 11.91
N VAL A 408 -11.48 18.31 11.53
CA VAL A 408 -12.76 18.04 10.90
C VAL A 408 -12.77 18.61 9.48
N LEU A 409 -13.07 17.74 8.52
CA LEU A 409 -13.27 18.11 7.13
C LEU A 409 -14.74 17.89 6.77
N ILE A 410 -15.38 18.90 6.19
CA ILE A 410 -16.81 18.83 5.81
C ILE A 410 -16.93 19.05 4.31
N THR A 411 -17.71 18.22 3.61
CA THR A 411 -18.11 18.49 2.22
C THR A 411 -19.58 18.88 2.15
N THR A 412 -19.89 19.99 1.47
CA THR A 412 -21.26 20.47 1.35
C THR A 412 -21.50 21.25 0.05
N ARG A 413 -22.72 21.19 -0.48
CA ARG A 413 -23.12 21.96 -1.66
C ARG A 413 -23.46 23.42 -1.35
N GLN A 414 -23.76 23.75 -0.10
CA GLN A 414 -24.17 25.09 0.29
C GLN A 414 -23.13 25.68 1.22
N ASN A 415 -22.88 26.99 1.11
CA ASN A 415 -22.29 27.72 2.22
C ASN A 415 -23.35 27.76 3.33
N THR A 416 -23.28 26.82 4.26
CA THR A 416 -24.32 26.52 5.28
C THR A 416 -24.47 27.61 6.36
N GLY A 417 -23.93 28.82 6.11
CA GLY A 417 -23.90 29.91 7.09
C GLY A 417 -22.96 29.64 8.26
N LEU A 418 -22.04 28.70 8.09
CA LEU A 418 -21.04 28.37 9.10
C LEU A 418 -19.96 29.43 9.13
N THR A 419 -19.61 29.89 10.33
CA THR A 419 -18.45 30.77 10.57
C THR A 419 -17.11 30.03 10.49
N TYR A 420 -17.08 28.81 9.96
CA TYR A 420 -15.86 28.03 9.78
C TYR A 420 -15.16 28.40 8.48
N THR A 421 -13.84 28.25 8.49
CA THR A 421 -13.00 28.47 7.32
C THR A 421 -13.41 27.53 6.18
N SER A 422 -13.63 28.10 5.00
CA SER A 422 -14.12 27.36 3.83
C SER A 422 -13.13 27.40 2.67
N LEU A 423 -12.97 26.26 2.00
CA LEU A 423 -12.32 26.14 0.71
C LEU A 423 -13.40 26.07 -0.39
N PRO A 424 -13.67 27.17 -1.12
CA PRO A 424 -14.56 27.14 -2.27
C PRO A 424 -13.92 26.35 -3.42
N LEU A 425 -14.68 25.41 -3.98
CA LEU A 425 -14.22 24.57 -5.08
C LEU A 425 -15.14 24.76 -6.30
N GLY A 426 -14.56 25.19 -7.41
CA GLY A 426 -15.25 25.36 -8.69
C GLY A 426 -14.94 24.32 -9.75
N GLY A 427 -15.14 24.71 -11.00
CA GLY A 427 -14.70 23.95 -12.16
C GLY A 427 -13.19 23.68 -12.15
N LEU A 428 -12.74 22.81 -13.05
CA LEU A 428 -11.32 22.67 -13.34
C LEU A 428 -10.84 23.88 -14.16
N SER A 429 -9.54 24.15 -14.15
CA SER A 429 -8.97 25.06 -15.15
C SER A 429 -9.20 24.49 -16.57
N PRO A 430 -9.22 25.33 -17.61
CA PRO A 430 -9.40 24.87 -18.98
C PRO A 430 -8.41 23.76 -19.38
N ASP A 431 -7.14 23.89 -18.98
CA ASP A 431 -6.10 22.91 -19.25
C ASP A 431 -6.34 21.60 -18.50
N ALA A 432 -6.70 21.66 -17.22
CA ALA A 432 -7.00 20.47 -16.42
C ALA A 432 -8.27 19.75 -16.90
N ALA A 433 -9.28 20.49 -17.35
CA ALA A 433 -10.48 19.93 -17.95
C ALA A 433 -10.18 19.20 -19.26
N LEU A 434 -9.36 19.81 -20.13
CA LEU A 434 -8.90 19.19 -21.37
C LEU A 434 -8.03 17.97 -21.09
N GLU A 435 -7.15 18.03 -20.08
CA GLU A 435 -6.33 16.90 -19.62
C GLU A 435 -7.22 15.75 -19.13
N LEU A 436 -8.23 16.03 -18.31
CA LEU A 436 -9.19 15.03 -17.83
C LEU A 436 -9.90 14.37 -19.00
N LEU A 437 -10.45 15.16 -19.93
CA LEU A 437 -11.15 14.65 -21.10
C LEU A 437 -10.22 13.81 -21.99
N THR A 438 -8.95 14.23 -22.14
CA THR A 438 -7.91 13.50 -22.86
C THR A 438 -7.61 12.15 -22.21
N LYS A 439 -7.44 12.12 -20.88
CA LYS A 439 -7.24 10.87 -20.13
C LYS A 439 -8.46 9.95 -20.20
N LEU A 440 -9.67 10.50 -20.35
CA LEU A 440 -10.91 9.74 -20.49
C LEU A 440 -11.17 9.27 -21.93
N LEU A 441 -10.79 10.00 -22.98
CA LEU A 441 -11.11 9.63 -24.36
C LEU A 441 -9.94 9.08 -25.17
N GLY A 442 -8.72 9.25 -24.66
CA GLY A 442 -7.46 8.91 -25.32
C GLY A 442 -6.86 10.10 -26.09
N ASN A 443 -5.52 10.21 -26.04
CA ASN A 443 -4.78 11.32 -26.64
C ASN A 443 -5.03 11.49 -28.14
N GLU A 444 -5.00 10.39 -28.90
CA GLU A 444 -5.23 10.43 -30.35
C GLU A 444 -6.60 11.00 -30.73
N TYR A 445 -7.63 10.76 -29.91
CA TYR A 445 -8.98 11.25 -30.19
C TYR A 445 -9.08 12.75 -29.96
N VAL A 446 -8.59 13.22 -28.81
CA VAL A 446 -8.64 14.64 -28.48
C VAL A 446 -7.77 15.45 -29.43
N GLN A 447 -6.58 14.95 -29.81
CA GLN A 447 -5.71 15.65 -30.77
C GLN A 447 -6.36 15.84 -32.15
N ARG A 448 -7.07 14.82 -32.65
CA ARG A 448 -7.79 14.91 -33.95
C ARG A 448 -8.91 15.95 -33.95
N GLU A 449 -9.53 16.21 -32.80
CA GLU A 449 -10.68 17.11 -32.66
C GLU A 449 -10.48 18.09 -31.49
N THR A 450 -9.31 18.73 -31.42
CA THR A 450 -8.91 19.53 -30.25
C THR A 450 -9.88 20.68 -29.98
N GLU A 451 -10.30 21.41 -31.00
CA GLU A 451 -11.28 22.50 -30.85
C GLU A 451 -12.63 22.00 -30.33
N THR A 452 -13.09 20.82 -30.78
CA THR A 452 -14.33 20.20 -30.30
C THR A 452 -14.19 19.80 -28.83
N ALA A 453 -13.05 19.22 -28.45
CA ALA A 453 -12.79 18.83 -27.07
C ALA A 453 -12.74 20.04 -26.12
N GLN A 454 -12.14 21.15 -26.55
CA GLN A 454 -12.14 22.41 -25.80
C GLN A 454 -13.56 22.97 -25.64
N LYS A 455 -14.36 23.00 -26.72
CA LYS A 455 -15.78 23.41 -26.67
C LYS A 455 -16.61 22.52 -25.76
N ILE A 456 -16.37 21.20 -25.76
CA ILE A 456 -17.01 20.28 -24.80
C ILE A 456 -16.68 20.66 -23.36
N CYS A 457 -15.41 21.00 -23.08
CA CYS A 457 -15.00 21.41 -21.75
C CYS A 457 -15.70 22.70 -21.30
N GLU A 458 -15.79 23.68 -22.19
CA GLU A 458 -16.51 24.94 -21.96
C GLU A 458 -18.02 24.71 -21.75
N LEU A 459 -18.67 23.91 -22.59
CA LEU A 459 -20.09 23.59 -22.48
C LEU A 459 -20.45 22.87 -21.17
N MET A 460 -19.50 22.13 -20.59
CA MET A 460 -19.68 21.44 -19.32
C MET A 460 -19.26 22.31 -18.12
N ASP A 461 -19.05 23.62 -18.32
CA ASP A 461 -18.57 24.58 -17.32
C ASP A 461 -17.30 24.09 -16.60
N TYR A 462 -16.50 23.27 -17.29
CA TYR A 462 -15.31 22.61 -16.74
C TYR A 462 -15.59 21.74 -15.49
N ILE A 463 -16.84 21.32 -15.28
CA ILE A 463 -17.26 20.51 -14.14
C ILE A 463 -16.85 19.04 -14.38
N PRO A 464 -16.04 18.41 -13.49
CA PRO A 464 -15.57 17.05 -13.67
C PRO A 464 -16.67 16.03 -14.00
N ILE A 465 -17.79 16.04 -13.25
CA ILE A 465 -18.86 15.06 -13.47
C ILE A 465 -19.45 15.15 -14.89
N GLY A 466 -19.58 16.36 -15.45
CA GLY A 466 -20.05 16.58 -16.82
C GLY A 466 -19.09 15.97 -17.84
N LEU A 467 -17.79 16.17 -17.65
CA LEU A 467 -16.76 15.59 -18.52
C LEU A 467 -16.75 14.05 -18.46
N TYR A 468 -16.91 13.47 -17.27
CA TYR A 468 -17.07 12.02 -17.10
C TYR A 468 -18.30 11.48 -17.85
N GLN A 469 -19.44 12.17 -17.75
CA GLN A 469 -20.68 11.77 -18.41
C GLN A 469 -20.57 11.85 -19.93
N VAL A 470 -20.04 12.95 -20.47
CA VAL A 470 -19.81 13.13 -21.91
C VAL A 470 -18.84 12.08 -22.43
N ALA A 471 -17.73 11.82 -21.72
CA ALA A 471 -16.77 10.81 -22.14
C ALA A 471 -17.37 9.40 -22.14
N ALA A 472 -18.19 9.06 -21.14
CA ALA A 472 -18.89 7.78 -21.06
C ALA A 472 -19.88 7.61 -22.22
N TYR A 473 -20.62 8.66 -22.58
CA TYR A 473 -21.54 8.65 -23.72
C TYR A 473 -20.80 8.44 -25.06
N SER A 474 -19.71 9.18 -25.27
CA SER A 474 -18.87 9.06 -26.48
C SER A 474 -18.27 7.66 -26.64
N ARG A 475 -17.87 7.01 -25.53
CA ARG A 475 -17.40 5.60 -25.55
C ARG A 475 -18.52 4.60 -25.89
N LYS A 476 -19.76 4.82 -25.42
CA LYS A 476 -20.90 3.95 -25.73
C LYS A 476 -21.29 3.98 -27.20
N LYS A 477 -21.34 5.16 -27.84
CA LYS A 477 -21.61 5.27 -29.29
C LYS A 477 -20.60 4.51 -30.14
N ARG A 478 -19.33 4.45 -29.72
CA ARG A 478 -18.28 3.68 -30.41
C ARG A 478 -18.49 2.17 -30.35
N LYS A 479 -19.03 1.65 -29.24
CA LYS A 479 -19.30 0.20 -29.10
C LYS A 479 -20.57 -0.27 -29.82
N GLY A 480 -21.48 0.64 -30.16
CA GLY A 480 -22.72 0.33 -30.90
C GLY A 480 -22.59 0.41 -32.43
N LEU A 481 -21.38 0.65 -32.96
CA LEU A 481 -21.07 0.74 -34.39
C LEU A 481 -20.20 -0.43 -34.90
N CYS A 482 -20.09 -1.51 -34.10
CA CYS A 482 -19.43 -2.77 -34.51
C CYS A 482 -20.46 -3.86 -34.78
#